data_AF-A0A821GBW5-F1
#
_entry.id   AF-A0A821GBW5-F1
#
_cell.length_a   1.000
_cell.length_b   1.000
_cell.length_c   1.000
_cell.angle_alpha   90.00
_cell.angle_beta   90.00
_cell.angle_gamma   90.00
#
_symmetry.space_group_name_H-M   'P 1'
#
loop_
_entity.id
_entity.type
_entity.pdbx_description
1 polymer ?
#
loop_
_entity_poly.entity_id
_entity_poly.type
_entity_poly.pdbx_seq_one_letter_code
_entity_poly.pdbx_strand_id
1 'polypeptide(L)'
;AIVPEASTIEHDHIPIIACNRDLVFKAAADLPRFGHGAFLTCLETLYKSISGNDLKYTAFVGKPNEISFQYAETIANKIALANGQPKIGKVYFIGDNPNVDIVGANMYNNLLQQAMNSKTSITGYSLLPRSDLLSAAVCESILVCTGVYEPGNHKIDGKNPWKLPTTIKLNVLEAIKYVLFKETCSSIVSC
;
A
#
# COMPACT_ATOMS: atom_id res chain seq x y z
N ALA A 1 -49.98 6.83 31.01
CA ALA A 1 -49.04 5.78 30.58
C ALA A 1 -47.80 6.47 30.06
N ILE A 2 -46.66 6.25 30.71
CA ILE A 2 -45.37 6.76 30.28
C ILE A 2 -44.99 5.93 29.05
N VAL A 3 -44.91 6.58 27.89
CA VAL A 3 -44.32 5.97 26.70
C VAL A 3 -42.83 5.86 27.02
N PRO A 4 -42.21 4.67 27.06
CA PRO A 4 -40.78 4.59 27.22
C PRO A 4 -40.16 5.21 25.98
N GLU A 5 -39.38 6.28 26.20
CA GLU A 5 -38.53 6.90 25.22
C GLU A 5 -37.62 5.81 24.66
N ALA A 6 -37.78 5.51 23.37
CA ALA A 6 -36.94 4.57 22.68
C ALA A 6 -35.51 5.12 22.74
N SER A 7 -34.66 4.51 23.56
CA SER A 7 -33.23 4.77 23.53
C SER A 7 -32.76 4.55 22.10
N THR A 8 -32.34 5.63 21.46
CA THR A 8 -31.78 5.64 20.12
C THR A 8 -30.47 4.87 20.16
N ILE A 9 -30.53 3.55 20.04
CA ILE A 9 -29.36 2.76 19.71
C ILE A 9 -29.08 3.10 18.24
N GLU A 10 -28.15 4.02 18.02
CA GLU A 10 -27.55 4.25 16.72
C GLU A 10 -26.92 2.91 16.28
N HIS A 11 -27.68 2.11 15.52
CA HIS A 11 -27.22 0.81 15.06
C HIS A 11 -26.22 1.03 13.94
N ASP A 12 -24.98 1.35 14.31
CA ASP A 12 -23.84 1.14 13.42
C ASP A 12 -23.81 -0.36 13.07
N HIS A 13 -23.85 -0.66 11.77
CA HIS A 13 -23.75 -2.02 11.25
C HIS A 13 -22.48 -2.72 11.78
N ILE A 14 -22.40 -4.06 11.68
CA ILE A 14 -21.18 -4.79 12.04
C ILE A 14 -19.94 -4.19 11.35
N PRO A 15 -18.75 -4.23 11.96
CA PRO A 15 -17.54 -3.68 11.35
C PRO A 15 -17.26 -4.21 9.95
N ILE A 16 -17.00 -3.30 9.00
CA ILE A 16 -16.72 -3.65 7.60
C ILE A 16 -15.31 -3.18 7.26
N ILE A 17 -14.49 -4.12 6.80
CA ILE A 17 -13.12 -3.85 6.34
C ILE A 17 -13.08 -4.06 4.82
N ALA A 18 -12.70 -3.03 4.10
CA ALA A 18 -12.50 -3.09 2.65
C ALA A 18 -11.01 -3.32 2.34
N CYS A 19 -10.69 -4.32 1.52
CA CYS A 19 -9.31 -4.75 1.30
C CYS A 19 -8.64 -4.25 0.01
N ASN A 20 -9.43 -3.65 -0.88
CA ASN A 20 -8.92 -2.97 -2.07
C ASN A 20 -9.99 -1.98 -2.57
N ARG A 21 -9.62 -0.74 -2.91
CA ARG A 21 -10.57 0.24 -3.49
C ARG A 21 -10.50 0.37 -5.01
N ASP A 22 -9.67 -0.43 -5.68
CA ASP A 22 -9.53 -0.38 -7.12
C ASP A 22 -10.85 -0.73 -7.82
N LEU A 23 -11.38 0.24 -8.56
CA LEU A 23 -12.60 0.06 -9.36
C LEU A 23 -12.38 -0.93 -10.50
N VAL A 24 -11.19 -0.90 -11.11
CA VAL A 24 -10.80 -1.77 -12.21
C VAL A 24 -9.38 -2.30 -12.04
N PHE A 25 -9.10 -3.48 -12.59
CA PHE A 25 -7.76 -4.06 -12.66
C PHE A 25 -7.48 -4.62 -14.07
N LYS A 26 -6.21 -4.63 -14.48
CA LYS A 26 -5.72 -5.20 -15.74
C LYS A 26 -5.17 -6.60 -15.46
N ALA A 27 -5.74 -7.61 -16.11
CA ALA A 27 -5.35 -9.02 -15.99
C ALA A 27 -4.87 -9.54 -17.35
N ALA A 28 -4.82 -10.86 -17.56
CA ALA A 28 -4.45 -11.47 -18.84
C ALA A 28 -5.40 -11.17 -20.02
N ALA A 29 -6.47 -10.40 -19.80
CA ALA A 29 -7.46 -10.05 -20.82
C ALA A 29 -7.24 -8.62 -21.34
N ASP A 30 -7.59 -8.38 -22.60
CA ASP A 30 -7.32 -7.12 -23.30
C ASP A 30 -8.06 -5.91 -22.70
N LEU A 31 -9.18 -6.14 -22.02
CA LEU A 31 -9.99 -5.11 -21.38
C LEU A 31 -9.87 -5.14 -19.84
N PRO A 32 -9.79 -3.97 -19.17
CA PRO A 32 -9.87 -3.88 -17.71
C PRO A 32 -11.15 -4.51 -17.16
N ARG A 33 -11.04 -5.20 -16.03
CA ARG A 33 -12.17 -5.85 -15.36
C ARG A 33 -12.50 -5.13 -14.06
N PHE A 34 -13.76 -5.20 -13.62
CA PHE A 34 -14.16 -4.65 -12.33
C PHE A 34 -13.41 -5.33 -11.18
N GLY A 35 -12.79 -4.50 -10.34
CA GLY A 35 -12.11 -4.91 -9.13
C GLY A 35 -13.02 -4.87 -7.91
N HIS A 36 -12.43 -5.01 -6.72
CA HIS A 36 -13.17 -4.97 -5.46
C HIS A 36 -13.89 -3.63 -5.25
N GLY A 37 -13.34 -2.52 -5.75
CA GLY A 37 -13.97 -1.20 -5.66
C GLY A 37 -15.36 -1.15 -6.31
N ALA A 38 -15.57 -1.87 -7.42
CA ALA A 38 -16.89 -1.92 -8.05
C ALA A 38 -17.91 -2.63 -7.15
N PHE A 39 -17.50 -3.72 -6.49
CA PHE A 39 -18.33 -4.40 -5.49
C PHE A 39 -18.64 -3.47 -4.31
N LEU A 40 -17.67 -2.71 -3.81
CA LEU A 40 -17.90 -1.73 -2.74
C LEU A 40 -18.91 -0.67 -3.17
N THR A 41 -18.82 -0.13 -4.39
CA THR A 41 -19.80 0.83 -4.92
C THR A 41 -21.21 0.24 -4.99
N CYS A 42 -21.35 -1.01 -5.44
CA CYS A 42 -22.64 -1.70 -5.41
C CYS A 42 -23.16 -1.87 -3.97
N LEU A 43 -22.29 -2.28 -3.05
CA LEU A 43 -22.64 -2.48 -1.64
C LEU A 43 -23.10 -1.18 -0.97
N GLU A 44 -22.37 -0.09 -1.16
CA GLU A 44 -22.71 1.26 -0.68
C GLU A 44 -24.10 1.68 -1.19
N THR A 45 -24.35 1.49 -2.49
CA THR A 45 -25.63 1.85 -3.13
C THR A 45 -26.79 1.04 -2.55
N LEU A 46 -26.62 -0.28 -2.43
CA LEU A 46 -27.65 -1.17 -1.88
C LEU A 46 -27.90 -0.87 -0.39
N TYR A 47 -26.84 -0.66 0.40
CA TYR A 47 -26.95 -0.33 1.81
C TYR A 47 -27.72 0.99 2.01
N LYS A 48 -27.40 2.01 1.22
CA LYS A 48 -28.11 3.30 1.27
C LYS A 48 -29.57 3.15 0.88
N SER A 49 -29.87 2.38 -0.17
CA SER A 49 -31.23 2.17 -0.65
C SER A 49 -32.12 1.42 0.36
N ILE A 50 -31.53 0.52 1.15
CA ILE A 50 -32.28 -0.30 2.12
C ILE A 50 -32.38 0.39 3.48
N SER A 51 -31.28 0.99 3.96
CA SER A 51 -31.20 1.54 5.32
C SER A 51 -31.45 3.06 5.41
N GLY A 52 -31.34 3.78 4.29
CA GLY A 52 -31.31 5.25 4.27
C GLY A 52 -29.98 5.88 4.73
N ASN A 53 -29.05 5.08 5.28
CA ASN A 53 -27.79 5.55 5.85
C ASN A 53 -26.61 5.28 4.91
N ASP A 54 -25.55 6.10 5.01
CA ASP A 54 -24.30 5.83 4.29
C ASP A 54 -23.54 4.68 4.96
N LEU A 55 -22.92 3.82 4.15
CA LEU A 55 -22.11 2.70 4.66
C LEU A 55 -20.83 3.24 5.28
N LYS A 56 -20.55 2.89 6.54
CA LYS A 56 -19.32 3.27 7.22
C LYS A 56 -18.30 2.13 7.11
N TYR A 57 -17.06 2.43 6.73
CA TYR A 57 -15.99 1.43 6.76
C TYR A 57 -15.17 1.57 8.03
N THR A 58 -14.93 0.45 8.71
CA THR A 58 -14.06 0.39 9.90
C THR A 58 -12.60 0.62 9.52
N ALA A 59 -12.17 0.04 8.41
CA ALA A 59 -10.83 0.23 7.89
C ALA A 59 -10.77 -0.03 6.38
N PHE A 60 -9.85 0.68 5.73
CA PHE A 60 -9.39 0.35 4.39
C PHE A 60 -8.01 -0.29 4.52
N VAL A 61 -7.90 -1.55 4.11
CA VAL A 61 -6.62 -2.25 3.97
C VAL A 61 -6.31 -2.44 2.49
N GLY A 62 -5.10 -2.92 2.18
CA GLY A 62 -4.59 -2.93 0.81
C GLY A 62 -3.84 -1.65 0.46
N LYS A 63 -3.14 -1.68 -0.67
CA LYS A 63 -2.40 -0.51 -1.19
C LYS A 63 -3.41 0.61 -1.55
N PRO A 64 -3.06 1.90 -1.40
CA PRO A 64 -1.76 2.46 -0.97
C PRO A 64 -1.56 2.54 0.55
N ASN A 65 -2.45 1.99 1.39
CA ASN A 65 -2.37 2.17 2.86
C ASN A 65 -1.07 1.58 3.44
N GLU A 66 -0.42 2.30 4.36
CA GLU A 66 0.93 1.97 4.87
C GLU A 66 0.97 0.61 5.56
N ILE A 67 -0.14 0.20 6.21
CA ILE A 67 -0.28 -1.10 6.88
C ILE A 67 0.06 -2.26 5.93
N SER A 68 -0.29 -2.14 4.65
CA SER A 68 0.00 -3.18 3.65
C SER A 68 1.50 -3.30 3.35
N PHE A 69 2.21 -2.17 3.33
CA PHE A 69 3.65 -2.12 3.06
C PHE A 69 4.46 -2.57 4.29
N GLN A 70 4.04 -2.18 5.49
CA GLN A 70 4.60 -2.70 6.75
C GLN A 70 4.41 -4.23 6.86
N TYR A 71 3.22 -4.72 6.49
CA TYR A 71 2.96 -6.15 6.51
C TYR A 71 3.83 -6.89 5.49
N ALA A 72 4.01 -6.34 4.28
CA ALA A 72 4.91 -6.90 3.28
C ALA A 72 6.35 -7.02 3.79
N GLU A 73 6.89 -5.99 4.44
CA GLU A 73 8.21 -6.06 5.08
C GLU A 73 8.26 -7.11 6.19
N THR A 74 7.24 -7.16 7.05
CA THR A 74 7.15 -8.15 8.12
C THR A 74 7.24 -9.58 7.58
N ILE A 75 6.54 -9.86 6.47
CA ILE A 75 6.61 -11.17 5.80
C ILE A 75 7.99 -11.40 5.18
N ALA A 76 8.56 -10.40 4.51
CA ALA A 76 9.89 -10.51 3.92
C ALA A 76 10.96 -10.80 4.99
N ASN A 77 10.89 -10.16 6.15
CA ASN A 77 11.78 -10.42 7.28
C ASN A 77 11.58 -11.81 7.90
N LYS A 78 10.34 -12.32 7.98
CA LYS A 78 10.11 -13.71 8.40
C LYS A 78 10.78 -14.69 7.44
N ILE A 79 10.65 -14.46 6.14
CA ILE A 79 11.27 -15.30 5.11
C ILE A 79 12.80 -15.23 5.22
N ALA A 80 13.38 -14.04 5.36
CA ALA A 80 14.82 -13.86 5.53
C ALA A 80 15.35 -14.63 6.75
N LEU A 81 14.74 -14.42 7.92
CA LEU A 81 15.13 -15.10 9.16
C LEU A 81 14.97 -16.62 9.08
N ALA A 82 13.90 -17.12 8.45
CA ALA A 82 13.69 -18.55 8.24
C ALA A 82 14.77 -19.18 7.33
N ASN A 83 15.40 -18.38 6.46
CA ASN A 83 16.52 -18.79 5.60
C ASN A 83 17.90 -18.46 6.19
N GLY A 84 17.98 -18.09 7.47
CA GLY A 84 19.24 -17.73 8.13
C GLY A 84 19.86 -16.41 7.63
N GLN A 85 19.07 -15.56 6.96
CA GLN A 85 19.50 -14.25 6.49
C GLN A 85 19.21 -13.17 7.55
N PRO A 86 19.98 -12.06 7.58
CA PRO A 86 19.68 -10.94 8.45
C PRO A 86 18.35 -10.27 8.05
N LYS A 87 17.81 -9.47 8.96
CA LYS A 87 16.65 -8.62 8.64
C LYS A 87 17.00 -7.62 7.53
N ILE A 88 16.01 -7.33 6.70
CA ILE A 88 16.10 -6.49 5.51
C ILE A 88 16.24 -5.02 5.95
N GLY A 89 17.36 -4.40 5.56
CA GLY A 89 17.62 -2.98 5.82
C GLY A 89 17.06 -2.04 4.76
N LYS A 90 16.68 -2.54 3.59
CA LYS A 90 16.20 -1.73 2.47
C LYS A 90 15.19 -2.51 1.64
N VAL A 91 14.06 -1.87 1.32
CA VAL A 91 12.96 -2.49 0.57
C VAL A 91 12.74 -1.76 -0.75
N TYR A 92 12.48 -2.52 -1.81
CA TYR A 92 12.11 -2.00 -3.11
C TYR A 92 10.69 -2.46 -3.44
N PHE A 93 9.77 -1.50 -3.65
CA PHE A 93 8.45 -1.80 -4.15
C PHE A 93 8.41 -1.53 -5.66
N ILE A 94 8.24 -2.60 -6.43
CA ILE A 94 8.14 -2.55 -7.90
C ILE A 94 6.66 -2.72 -8.26
N GLY A 95 6.10 -1.76 -9.00
CA GLY A 95 4.68 -1.79 -9.38
C GLY A 95 4.37 -0.93 -10.60
N ASP A 96 3.17 -1.07 -11.14
CA ASP A 96 2.74 -0.46 -12.40
C ASP A 96 1.68 0.63 -12.20
N ASN A 97 1.14 0.80 -10.99
CA ASN A 97 0.11 1.79 -10.72
C ASN A 97 0.65 2.95 -9.86
N PRO A 98 0.82 4.17 -10.43
CA PRO A 98 1.35 5.32 -9.71
C PRO A 98 0.53 5.71 -8.48
N ASN A 99 -0.80 5.54 -8.53
CA ASN A 99 -1.69 5.96 -7.44
C ASN A 99 -1.75 4.93 -6.29
N VAL A 100 -1.21 3.74 -6.49
CA VAL A 100 -1.34 2.61 -5.57
C VAL A 100 0.03 2.13 -5.11
N ASP A 101 0.87 1.68 -6.03
CA ASP A 101 2.19 1.13 -5.72
C ASP A 101 3.17 2.23 -5.32
N ILE A 102 3.24 3.29 -6.12
CA ILE A 102 4.23 4.36 -5.94
C ILE A 102 3.86 5.25 -4.75
N VAL A 103 2.60 5.69 -4.69
CA VAL A 103 2.09 6.44 -3.53
C VAL A 103 2.29 5.67 -2.23
N GLY A 104 1.88 4.39 -2.19
CA GLY A 104 2.01 3.60 -0.96
C GLY A 104 3.47 3.36 -0.54
N ALA A 105 4.36 3.09 -1.50
CA ALA A 105 5.79 2.94 -1.24
C ALA A 105 6.44 4.24 -0.72
N ASN A 106 6.05 5.38 -1.30
CA ASN A 106 6.56 6.68 -0.88
C ASN A 106 6.02 7.09 0.50
N MET A 107 4.74 6.85 0.79
CA MET A 107 4.15 7.02 2.12
C MET A 107 4.87 6.17 3.16
N TYR A 108 5.15 4.91 2.81
CA TYR A 108 5.89 4.02 3.68
C TYR A 108 7.31 4.50 3.94
N ASN A 109 8.05 4.93 2.90
CA ASN A 109 9.39 5.49 3.08
C ASN A 109 9.39 6.73 3.98
N ASN A 110 8.43 7.64 3.81
CA ASN A 110 8.30 8.80 4.69
C ASN A 110 8.06 8.37 6.16
N LEU A 111 7.26 7.33 6.38
CA LEU A 111 7.02 6.76 7.69
C LEU A 111 8.31 6.11 8.28
N LEU A 112 9.16 5.48 7.46
CA LEU A 112 10.52 5.04 7.86
C LEU A 112 11.40 6.21 8.31
N GLN A 113 11.46 7.29 7.53
CA GLN A 113 12.26 8.46 7.86
C GLN A 113 11.80 9.15 9.15
N GLN A 114 10.50 9.27 9.36
CA GLN A 114 9.95 9.81 10.59
C GLN A 114 10.34 8.94 11.80
N ALA A 115 10.34 7.61 11.67
CA ALA A 115 10.59 6.70 12.79
C ALA A 115 12.02 6.83 13.29
N MET A 116 12.95 6.98 12.34
CA MET A 116 14.36 7.23 12.63
C MET A 116 14.58 8.55 13.35
N ASN A 117 13.93 9.61 12.88
CA ASN A 117 14.11 10.95 13.41
C ASN A 117 13.52 11.11 14.82
N SER A 118 12.45 10.38 15.14
CA SER A 118 11.71 10.55 16.40
C SER A 118 12.22 9.70 17.59
N LYS A 119 13.20 8.80 17.42
CA LYS A 119 13.71 7.87 18.47
C LYS A 119 12.59 7.13 19.28
N THR A 120 11.34 7.11 18.81
CA THR A 120 10.17 6.59 19.53
C THR A 120 9.05 6.22 18.55
N SER A 121 8.30 5.15 18.86
CA SER A 121 7.20 4.57 18.08
C SER A 121 6.26 5.59 17.45
N ILE A 122 6.24 5.65 16.12
CA ILE A 122 5.18 6.31 15.37
C ILE A 122 3.90 5.48 15.57
N THR A 123 2.80 6.16 15.86
CA THR A 123 1.44 5.62 15.97
C THR A 123 1.04 4.70 14.81
N GLY A 124 1.60 4.88 13.61
CA GLY A 124 1.42 4.01 12.44
C GLY A 124 2.21 2.69 12.47
N TYR A 125 3.34 2.58 13.17
CA TYR A 125 4.06 1.30 13.39
C TYR A 125 3.41 0.45 14.48
N SER A 126 2.65 1.10 15.36
CA SER A 126 1.96 0.47 16.49
C SER A 126 0.71 -0.32 16.09
N LEU A 127 0.21 -0.18 14.86
CA LEU A 127 -1.01 -0.83 14.39
C LEU A 127 -0.80 -2.31 14.05
N LEU A 128 0.44 -2.75 13.86
CA LEU A 128 0.76 -4.16 13.68
C LEU A 128 1.29 -4.74 14.99
N PRO A 129 0.79 -5.92 15.44
CA PRO A 129 1.27 -6.59 16.65
C PRO A 129 2.75 -7.00 16.67
N ARG A 130 3.55 -6.64 15.65
CA ARG A 130 4.93 -7.11 15.42
C ARG A 130 5.85 -6.03 14.85
N SER A 131 5.92 -4.88 15.50
CA SER A 131 6.86 -3.81 15.16
C SER A 131 8.33 -4.24 15.30
N ASP A 132 8.61 -5.28 16.09
CA ASP A 132 9.94 -5.88 16.27
C ASP A 132 10.50 -6.49 14.97
N LEU A 133 9.64 -6.89 14.04
CA LEU A 133 10.04 -7.43 12.74
C LEU A 133 10.22 -6.36 11.67
N LEU A 134 9.99 -5.09 11.97
CA LEU A 134 10.27 -3.98 11.06
C LEU A 134 11.71 -3.51 11.30
N SER A 135 12.49 -3.43 10.23
CA SER A 135 13.93 -3.14 10.24
C SER A 135 14.39 -2.29 9.07
N ALA A 136 13.56 -2.09 8.05
CA ALA A 136 13.96 -1.35 6.88
C ALA A 136 14.24 0.10 7.23
N ALA A 137 15.38 0.58 6.75
CA ALA A 137 15.84 1.93 6.94
C ALA A 137 15.27 2.89 5.87
N VAL A 138 15.09 2.33 4.68
CA VAL A 138 14.70 3.08 3.49
C VAL A 138 13.88 2.18 2.57
N CYS A 139 12.93 2.79 1.90
CA CYS A 139 12.08 2.17 0.91
C CYS A 139 12.17 2.96 -0.40
N GLU A 140 12.38 2.27 -1.52
CA GLU A 140 12.40 2.87 -2.86
C GLU A 140 11.26 2.34 -3.73
N SER A 141 10.69 3.21 -4.55
CA SER A 141 9.57 2.90 -5.43
C SER A 141 10.05 2.84 -6.89
N ILE A 142 9.77 1.73 -7.57
CA ILE A 142 10.13 1.52 -8.97
C ILE A 142 8.85 1.34 -9.79
N LEU A 143 8.59 2.29 -10.68
CA LEU A 143 7.44 2.23 -11.59
C LEU A 143 7.81 1.43 -12.84
N VAL A 144 7.02 0.42 -13.20
CA VAL A 144 7.19 -0.35 -14.44
C VAL A 144 6.12 0.00 -15.48
N CYS A 145 6.49 -0.10 -16.76
CA CYS A 145 5.64 0.30 -17.88
C CYS A 145 4.82 -0.84 -18.50
N THR A 146 4.67 -1.97 -17.81
CA THR A 146 4.03 -3.20 -18.31
C THR A 146 2.59 -3.38 -17.85
N GLY A 147 1.93 -2.33 -17.34
CA GLY A 147 0.63 -2.46 -16.67
C GLY A 147 -0.26 -1.24 -16.83
N VAL A 148 -0.77 -0.71 -15.70
CA VAL A 148 -1.66 0.47 -15.63
C VAL A 148 -0.94 1.71 -16.14
N TYR A 149 0.32 1.92 -15.75
CA TYR A 149 1.13 3.02 -16.26
C TYR A 149 1.65 2.72 -17.66
N GLU A 150 1.35 3.64 -18.57
CA GLU A 150 1.78 3.62 -19.97
C GLU A 150 2.40 4.99 -20.30
N PRO A 151 3.73 5.07 -20.58
CA PRO A 151 4.44 6.34 -20.74
C PRO A 151 3.87 7.26 -21.83
N GLY A 152 3.28 6.69 -22.89
CA GLY A 152 2.69 7.46 -23.99
C GLY A 152 1.34 8.10 -23.62
N ASN A 153 0.61 7.48 -22.69
CA ASN A 153 -0.76 7.87 -22.34
C ASN A 153 -0.85 8.58 -20.98
N HIS A 154 0.16 8.41 -20.11
CA HIS A 154 0.16 8.92 -18.75
C HIS A 154 1.34 9.86 -18.50
N LYS A 155 1.05 11.06 -18.01
CA LYS A 155 2.05 11.95 -17.44
C LYS A 155 2.14 11.72 -15.94
N ILE A 156 3.35 11.53 -15.42
CA ILE A 156 3.58 11.52 -13.98
C ILE A 156 3.38 12.95 -13.47
N ASP A 157 2.59 13.08 -12.41
CA ASP A 157 2.37 14.35 -11.75
C ASP A 157 3.64 14.76 -10.97
N GLY A 158 4.53 15.48 -11.65
CA GLY A 158 5.79 15.96 -11.07
C GLY A 158 5.60 17.00 -9.95
N LYS A 159 4.38 17.50 -9.72
CA LYS A 159 4.09 18.41 -8.59
C LYS A 159 3.74 17.66 -7.32
N ASN A 160 3.30 16.40 -7.43
CA ASN A 160 2.94 15.59 -6.28
C ASN A 160 4.09 14.63 -5.92
N PRO A 161 4.85 14.91 -4.85
CA PRO A 161 6.01 14.09 -4.48
C PRO A 161 5.62 12.64 -4.16
N TRP A 162 4.38 12.39 -3.71
CA TRP A 162 3.91 11.04 -3.43
C TRP A 162 3.77 10.19 -4.69
N LYS A 163 3.56 10.80 -5.86
CA LYS A 163 3.41 10.07 -7.13
C LYS A 163 4.72 9.94 -7.90
N LEU A 164 5.80 10.54 -7.42
CA LEU A 164 7.09 10.52 -8.09
C LEU A 164 7.83 9.21 -7.73
N PRO A 165 8.05 8.29 -8.67
CA PRO A 165 8.80 7.08 -8.38
C PRO A 165 10.29 7.40 -8.22
N THR A 166 11.01 6.59 -7.45
CA THR A 166 12.48 6.68 -7.37
C THR A 166 13.12 6.46 -8.74
N THR A 167 12.59 5.52 -9.53
CA THR A 167 12.97 5.35 -10.93
C THR A 167 11.85 4.69 -11.73
N ILE A 168 11.90 4.82 -13.04
CA ILE A 168 10.99 4.18 -13.98
C ILE A 168 11.79 3.16 -14.78
N LYS A 169 11.23 1.96 -14.98
CA LYS A 169 11.85 0.88 -15.75
C LYS A 169 10.87 0.31 -16.74
N LEU A 170 11.39 -0.19 -17.85
CA LEU A 170 10.54 -0.70 -18.93
C LEU A 170 9.66 -1.86 -18.44
N ASN A 171 10.24 -2.76 -17.63
CA ASN A 171 9.58 -3.94 -17.10
C ASN A 171 10.26 -4.41 -15.80
N VAL A 172 9.73 -5.47 -15.19
CA VAL A 172 10.23 -6.04 -13.93
C VAL A 172 11.67 -6.54 -14.06
N LEU A 173 12.06 -7.13 -15.20
CA LEU A 173 13.43 -7.60 -15.41
C LEU A 173 14.44 -6.44 -15.34
N GLU A 174 14.14 -5.32 -16.00
CA GLU A 174 14.98 -4.13 -15.96
C GLU A 174 14.98 -3.46 -14.57
N ALA A 175 13.89 -3.57 -13.82
CA ALA A 175 13.84 -3.14 -12.42
C ALA A 175 14.77 -3.99 -11.54
N ILE A 176 14.73 -5.32 -11.66
CA ILE A 176 15.60 -6.22 -10.90
C ILE A 176 17.06 -5.99 -11.25
N LYS A 177 17.41 -5.90 -12.55
CA LYS A 177 18.78 -5.58 -12.99
C LYS A 177 19.27 -4.27 -12.39
N TYR A 178 18.42 -3.24 -12.37
CA TYR A 178 18.75 -1.96 -11.76
C TYR A 178 19.03 -2.09 -10.25
N VAL A 179 18.17 -2.80 -9.50
CA VAL A 179 18.36 -3.01 -8.06
C VAL A 179 19.66 -3.76 -7.79
N LEU A 180 19.91 -4.86 -8.49
CA LEU A 180 21.12 -5.66 -8.33
C LEU A 180 22.37 -4.84 -8.65
N PHE A 181 22.37 -4.09 -9.74
CA PHE A 181 23.49 -3.22 -10.12
C PHE A 181 23.74 -2.15 -9.05
N LYS A 182 22.68 -1.46 -8.60
CA LYS A 182 22.76 -0.39 -7.60
C LYS A 182 23.35 -0.88 -6.29
N GLU A 183 22.83 -1.99 -5.75
CA GLU A 183 23.27 -2.50 -4.45
C GLU A 183 24.67 -3.15 -4.54
N THR A 184 25.02 -3.79 -5.65
CA THR A 184 26.38 -4.35 -5.85
C THR A 184 27.43 -3.24 -5.95
N CYS A 185 27.16 -2.16 -6.69
CA CYS A 185 28.08 -1.03 -6.80
C CYS A 185 28.21 -0.25 -5.48
N SER A 186 27.14 -0.11 -4.71
CA SER A 186 27.20 0.52 -3.38
C SER A 186 28.07 -0.25 -2.39
N SER A 187 28.10 -1.59 -2.46
CA SER A 187 29.00 -2.41 -1.65
C SER A 187 30.47 -2.30 -2.06
N ILE A 188 30.78 -2.01 -3.32
CA ILE A 188 32.17 -1.86 -3.79
C ILE A 188 32.79 -0.52 -3.35
N VAL A 189 31.99 0.54 -3.25
CA VAL A 189 32.46 1.88 -2.86
C VAL A 189 32.61 2.05 -1.34
N SER A 190 32.09 1.11 -0.55
CA SER A 190 32.15 1.10 0.92
C SER A 190 33.21 0.15 1.50
N CYS A 191 34.07 -0.43 0.65
CA CYS A 191 35.25 -1.21 1.03
C CYS A 191 36.54 -0.38 0.94
#